data_AF-A0A371R3M6-F1
#
_entry.id   AF-A0A371R3M6-F1
#
_cell.length_a   1.000
_cell.length_b   1.000
_cell.length_c   1.000
_cell.angle_alpha   90.00
_cell.angle_beta   90.00
_cell.angle_gamma   90.00
#
_symmetry.space_group_name_H-M   'P 1'
#
loop_
_entity.id
_entity.type
_entity.pdbx_description
1 polymer ?
#
loop_
_entity_poly.entity_id
_entity_poly.type
_entity_poly.pdbx_seq_one_letter_code
_entity_poly.pdbx_strand_id
1 'polypeptide(L)'
;MLKALVPELPTLHKLRDALAEFADAFKVVMREVVKRKFGIDWAYDVRNEGFFKKLNEITTMADDYVYRNVTVERGPLDTSGQRPKAVIRFKLGGEEVAYINMYWTGRYLQATFAGSRERAERLASVIRAIGGEAEVKQEGAKWVVQLYTNGITAIRHDGWLSAVRGFVDELYGRRLIDKDRYKQLVRDIKAGPNTVKFAGVKLSVDYNDTRNAIEVEYQPTSDASKNAAVDALKAKGLKEGVHFTVTTGGAGSYEIYIVKKAYAEAVKALAHSGLKESEHYTLRDKKHTIRVKKEHKDAVVNALKTAGLEEGKDFTVKWGGQYIIRLTYDGLREIQRMALSGDAEAERFIRELEDVLRRRYGQNAVNKLIEVLTPAREEGAVVPLEARDERGNVVARVVDLRYEFVKNNQPVGQCAGEDCRLRIIVEYDAGGERRQLKMEWYWGRVQEKKGDATVTYYYAIARQTVKDDVEAAVLKALTGKAKRGRVYLLADQLDALRRFKPLKDAVDQWRAGKPQGQRDAQNAPHTSLNL
;
A
#
# COMPACT_ATOMS: atom_id res chain seq x y z
N MET A 1 -30.03 31.28 1.17
CA MET A 1 -28.80 31.32 2.02
C MET A 1 -27.67 30.49 1.41
N LEU A 2 -27.81 29.18 1.20
CA LEU A 2 -26.73 28.32 0.66
C LEU A 2 -26.16 28.75 -0.70
N LYS A 3 -27.02 29.19 -1.64
CA LYS A 3 -26.57 29.77 -2.92
C LYS A 3 -25.57 30.92 -2.76
N ALA A 4 -25.73 31.73 -1.71
CA ALA A 4 -24.86 32.87 -1.44
C ALA A 4 -23.49 32.47 -0.85
N LEU A 5 -23.35 31.24 -0.36
CA LEU A 5 -22.08 30.71 0.16
C LEU A 5 -21.21 30.09 -0.94
N VAL A 6 -21.76 29.82 -2.13
CA VAL A 6 -21.01 29.21 -3.24
C VAL A 6 -19.76 30.01 -3.64
N PRO A 7 -19.78 31.35 -3.75
CA PRO A 7 -18.57 32.13 -4.02
C PRO A 7 -17.49 31.98 -2.94
N GLU A 8 -17.89 31.71 -1.70
CA GLU A 8 -17.00 31.59 -0.53
C GLU A 8 -16.50 30.16 -0.28
N LEU A 9 -16.96 29.17 -1.06
CA LEU A 9 -16.51 27.77 -0.95
C LEU A 9 -14.98 27.61 -0.97
N PRO A 10 -14.20 28.32 -1.81
CA PRO A 10 -12.75 28.25 -1.74
C PRO A 10 -12.18 28.65 -0.38
N THR A 11 -12.76 29.68 0.24
CA THR A 11 -12.35 30.17 1.57
C THR A 11 -12.74 29.17 2.66
N LEU A 12 -13.97 28.63 2.60
CA LEU A 12 -14.45 27.60 3.52
C LEU A 12 -13.60 26.34 3.45
N HIS A 13 -13.26 25.87 2.25
CA HIS A 13 -12.37 24.74 2.03
C HIS A 13 -10.99 24.98 2.62
N LYS A 14 -10.36 26.13 2.35
CA LYS A 14 -9.05 26.46 2.92
C LYS A 14 -9.06 26.50 4.44
N LEU A 15 -10.09 27.10 5.03
CA LEU A 15 -10.23 27.16 6.49
C LEU A 15 -10.40 25.77 7.09
N ARG A 16 -11.27 24.93 6.50
CA ARG A 16 -11.47 23.54 6.92
C ARG A 16 -10.17 22.75 6.84
N ASP A 17 -9.45 22.84 5.72
CA ASP A 17 -8.21 22.10 5.48
C ASP A 17 -7.11 22.54 6.47
N ALA A 18 -6.90 23.84 6.66
CA ALA A 18 -5.93 24.38 7.61
C ALA A 18 -6.21 23.97 9.07
N LEU A 19 -7.49 23.96 9.46
CA LEU A 19 -7.89 23.50 10.80
C LEU A 19 -7.70 21.99 10.96
N ALA A 20 -7.94 21.21 9.91
CA ALA A 20 -7.69 19.78 9.93
C ALA A 20 -6.19 19.48 10.09
N GLU A 21 -5.31 20.21 9.39
CA GLU A 21 -3.86 20.13 9.55
C GLU A 21 -3.42 20.52 10.97
N PHE A 22 -3.95 21.63 11.50
CA PHE A 22 -3.70 22.03 12.89
C PHE A 22 -4.11 20.93 13.87
N ALA A 23 -5.28 20.31 13.67
CA ALA A 23 -5.76 19.24 14.53
C ALA A 23 -4.86 18.00 14.50
N ASP A 24 -4.39 17.59 13.32
CA ASP A 24 -3.46 16.45 13.19
C ASP A 24 -2.12 16.77 13.86
N ALA A 25 -1.55 17.96 13.61
CA ALA A 25 -0.30 18.39 14.25
C ALA A 25 -0.44 18.48 15.77
N PHE A 26 -1.52 19.09 16.26
CA PHE A 26 -1.81 19.19 17.69
C PHE A 26 -1.92 17.81 18.34
N LYS A 27 -2.62 16.87 17.70
CA LYS A 27 -2.76 15.49 18.19
C LYS A 27 -1.41 14.78 18.32
N VAL A 28 -0.55 14.91 17.32
CA VAL A 28 0.80 14.32 17.34
C VAL A 28 1.65 14.92 18.46
N VAL A 29 1.76 16.25 18.50
CA VAL A 29 2.59 16.95 19.49
C VAL A 29 2.09 16.69 20.90
N MET A 30 0.79 16.79 21.15
CA MET A 30 0.22 16.58 22.49
C MET A 30 0.33 15.12 22.93
N ARG A 31 0.12 14.15 22.04
CA ARG A 31 0.34 12.74 22.37
C ARG A 31 1.78 12.50 22.81
N GLU A 32 2.76 13.05 22.10
CA GLU A 32 4.17 12.90 22.44
C GLU A 32 4.52 13.59 23.77
N VAL A 33 4.11 14.84 23.94
CA VAL A 33 4.38 15.63 25.17
C VAL A 33 3.71 14.99 26.39
N VAL A 34 2.44 14.60 26.29
CA VAL A 34 1.70 14.01 27.41
C VAL A 34 2.25 12.64 27.77
N LYS A 35 2.56 11.80 26.76
CA LYS A 35 3.17 10.48 27.00
C LYS A 35 4.54 10.62 27.67
N ARG A 36 5.38 11.55 27.21
CA ARG A 36 6.70 11.80 27.79
C ARG A 36 6.63 12.33 29.22
N LYS A 37 5.70 13.25 29.50
CA LYS A 37 5.62 13.94 30.80
C LYS A 37 4.84 13.16 31.85
N PHE A 38 3.81 12.41 31.44
CA PHE A 38 2.85 11.78 32.35
C PHE A 38 2.73 10.27 32.16
N GLY A 39 3.34 9.67 31.12
CA GLY A 39 3.22 8.24 30.84
C GLY A 39 1.84 7.80 30.31
N ILE A 40 0.97 8.76 29.98
CA ILE A 40 -0.42 8.52 29.58
C ILE A 40 -0.55 8.67 28.06
N ASP A 41 -1.25 7.73 27.41
CA ASP A 41 -1.64 7.90 26.00
C ASP A 41 -2.83 8.86 25.90
N TRP A 42 -2.58 10.04 25.32
CA TRP A 42 -3.57 11.10 25.14
C TRP A 42 -4.54 10.78 23.98
N ALA A 43 -5.83 10.78 24.30
CA ALA A 43 -6.91 10.41 23.37
C ALA A 43 -7.81 11.57 22.92
N TYR A 44 -7.61 12.78 23.45
CA TYR A 44 -8.42 13.93 23.09
C TYR A 44 -8.16 14.39 21.65
N ASP A 45 -9.24 14.67 20.93
CA ASP A 45 -9.22 15.09 19.54
C ASP A 45 -9.97 16.42 19.40
N VAL A 46 -9.24 17.50 19.09
CA VAL A 46 -9.79 18.86 18.93
C VAL A 46 -10.83 18.95 17.81
N ARG A 47 -10.91 17.96 16.92
CA ARG A 47 -11.97 17.88 15.89
C ARG A 47 -13.36 17.69 16.50
N ASN A 48 -13.44 17.24 17.75
CA ASN A 48 -14.71 17.08 18.46
C ASN A 48 -15.30 18.40 18.98
N GLU A 49 -14.52 19.48 18.95
CA GLU A 49 -14.93 20.81 19.40
C GLU A 49 -16.06 21.39 18.53
N GLY A 50 -16.95 22.17 19.17
CA GLY A 50 -18.17 22.66 18.54
C GLY A 50 -17.95 23.54 17.31
N PHE A 51 -16.85 24.32 17.28
CA PHE A 51 -16.49 25.14 16.13
C PHE A 51 -16.12 24.29 14.90
N PHE A 52 -15.32 23.23 15.08
CA PHE A 52 -14.95 22.30 13.99
C PHE A 52 -16.19 21.63 13.40
N LYS A 53 -17.11 21.16 14.25
CA LYS A 53 -18.36 20.54 13.83
C LYS A 53 -19.22 21.51 13.00
N LYS A 54 -19.46 22.72 13.50
CA LYS A 54 -20.25 23.74 12.79
C LYS A 54 -19.64 24.17 11.46
N LEU A 55 -18.32 24.36 11.40
CA LEU A 55 -17.65 24.70 10.14
C LEU A 55 -17.79 23.57 9.11
N ASN A 56 -17.60 22.32 9.55
CA ASN A 56 -17.79 21.15 8.69
C ASN A 56 -19.23 21.06 8.19
N GLU A 57 -20.23 21.25 9.07
CA GLU A 57 -21.65 21.27 8.70
C GLU A 57 -21.94 22.33 7.63
N ILE A 58 -21.50 23.58 7.83
CA ILE A 58 -21.71 24.67 6.86
C ILE A 58 -21.05 24.34 5.52
N THR A 59 -19.82 23.83 5.55
CA THR A 59 -19.09 23.47 4.33
C THR A 59 -19.81 22.33 3.60
N THR A 60 -20.25 21.29 4.30
CA THR A 60 -21.00 20.17 3.74
C THR A 60 -22.33 20.61 3.16
N MET A 61 -23.07 21.52 3.80
CA MET A 61 -24.32 22.06 3.25
C MET A 61 -24.08 22.85 1.96
N ALA A 62 -22.99 23.61 1.88
CA ALA A 62 -22.62 24.35 0.67
C ALA A 62 -22.16 23.39 -0.46
N ASP A 63 -21.39 22.36 -0.13
CA ASP A 63 -20.99 21.30 -1.06
C ASP A 63 -22.21 20.55 -1.60
N ASP A 64 -23.14 20.13 -0.73
CA ASP A 64 -24.38 19.44 -1.12
C ASP A 64 -25.28 20.31 -2.01
N TYR A 65 -25.36 21.62 -1.71
CA TYR A 65 -26.05 22.55 -2.60
C TYR A 65 -25.43 22.56 -4.00
N VAL A 66 -24.10 22.66 -4.11
CA VAL A 66 -23.42 22.62 -5.42
C VAL A 66 -23.63 21.26 -6.08
N TYR A 67 -23.43 20.15 -5.36
CA TYR A 67 -23.61 18.79 -5.86
C TYR A 67 -24.99 18.58 -6.50
N ARG A 68 -26.06 19.07 -5.87
CA ARG A 68 -27.43 18.88 -6.37
C ARG A 68 -27.84 19.83 -7.49
N ASN A 69 -27.26 21.03 -7.53
CA ASN A 69 -27.73 22.10 -8.42
C ASN A 69 -26.79 22.37 -9.59
N VAL A 70 -25.58 21.81 -9.58
CA VAL A 70 -24.62 22.00 -10.66
C VAL A 70 -24.99 21.15 -11.87
N THR A 71 -25.15 21.81 -13.01
CA THR A 71 -25.26 21.14 -14.31
C THR A 71 -23.87 21.08 -14.92
N VAL A 72 -23.48 19.91 -15.43
CA VAL A 72 -22.20 19.71 -16.12
C VAL A 72 -22.48 19.49 -17.59
N GLU A 73 -21.97 20.37 -18.44
CA GLU A 73 -22.18 20.34 -19.88
C GLU A 73 -20.86 20.14 -20.63
N ARG A 74 -20.90 19.28 -21.64
CA ARG A 74 -19.76 19.03 -22.53
C ARG A 74 -19.95 19.83 -23.82
N GLY A 75 -18.97 20.64 -24.17
CA GLY A 75 -18.87 21.25 -25.50
C GLY A 75 -18.51 20.24 -26.60
N PRO A 76 -18.58 20.65 -27.88
CA PRO A 76 -18.22 19.78 -29.00
C PRO A 76 -16.75 19.35 -28.93
N LEU A 77 -16.45 18.18 -29.53
CA LEU A 77 -15.08 17.74 -29.70
C LEU A 77 -14.36 18.59 -30.74
N ASP A 78 -13.33 19.30 -30.30
CA ASP A 78 -12.40 20.07 -31.12
C ASP A 78 -11.17 19.22 -31.43
N THR A 79 -10.94 18.96 -32.71
CA THR A 79 -9.80 18.21 -33.25
C THR A 79 -8.84 19.11 -34.04
N SER A 80 -9.01 20.43 -34.01
CA SER A 80 -8.17 21.37 -34.78
C SER A 80 -6.76 21.56 -34.19
N GLY A 81 -6.60 21.30 -32.88
CA GLY A 81 -5.31 21.38 -32.20
C GLY A 81 -4.52 20.07 -32.20
N GLN A 82 -3.31 20.11 -31.62
CA GLN A 82 -2.43 18.92 -31.49
C GLN A 82 -3.05 17.75 -30.72
N ARG A 83 -4.02 18.04 -29.83
CA ARG A 83 -4.71 17.03 -29.01
C ARG A 83 -6.21 17.25 -29.11
N PRO A 84 -7.02 16.22 -29.43
CA PRO A 84 -8.47 16.31 -29.35
C PRO A 84 -8.91 16.76 -27.96
N LYS A 85 -9.82 17.73 -27.91
CA LYS A 85 -10.29 18.31 -26.65
C LYS A 85 -11.78 18.65 -26.66
N ALA A 86 -12.39 18.71 -25.48
CA ALA A 86 -13.71 19.28 -25.27
C ALA A 86 -13.70 20.15 -24.02
N VAL A 87 -14.42 21.27 -24.05
CA VAL A 87 -14.61 22.12 -22.87
C VAL A 87 -15.73 21.54 -22.03
N ILE A 88 -15.46 21.25 -20.75
CA ILE A 88 -16.46 20.84 -19.77
C ILE A 88 -16.82 22.07 -18.94
N ARG A 89 -18.09 22.45 -18.93
CA ARG A 89 -18.62 23.63 -18.24
C ARG A 89 -19.45 23.21 -17.05
N PHE A 90 -19.25 23.89 -15.93
CA PHE A 90 -20.05 23.76 -14.73
C PHE A 90 -20.98 24.95 -14.63
N LYS A 91 -22.28 24.70 -14.53
CA LYS A 91 -23.30 25.74 -14.47
C LYS A 91 -24.12 25.64 -13.19
N LEU A 92 -24.40 26.78 -12.55
CA LEU A 92 -25.32 26.87 -11.41
C LEU A 92 -26.42 27.85 -11.74
N GLY A 93 -27.67 27.40 -11.73
CA GLY A 93 -28.81 28.23 -12.14
C GLY A 93 -28.71 28.73 -13.59
N GLY A 94 -28.09 27.94 -14.48
CA GLY A 94 -27.90 28.27 -15.90
C GLY A 94 -26.63 29.08 -16.22
N GLU A 95 -25.98 29.68 -15.21
CA GLU A 95 -24.76 30.49 -15.41
C GLU A 95 -23.50 29.64 -15.29
N GLU A 96 -22.54 29.83 -16.20
CA GLU A 96 -21.23 29.17 -16.12
C GLU A 96 -20.43 29.72 -14.92
N VAL A 97 -20.14 28.83 -13.96
CA VAL A 97 -19.38 29.17 -12.74
C VAL A 97 -17.93 28.71 -12.80
N ALA A 98 -17.63 27.70 -13.64
CA ALA A 98 -16.28 27.20 -13.88
C ALA A 98 -16.24 26.38 -15.18
N TYR A 99 -15.05 26.15 -15.72
CA TYR A 99 -14.83 25.20 -16.82
C TYR A 99 -13.47 24.51 -16.69
N ILE A 100 -13.34 23.36 -17.33
CA ILE A 100 -12.07 22.64 -17.49
C ILE A 100 -11.99 22.03 -18.89
N ASN A 101 -10.80 22.00 -19.48
CA ASN A 101 -10.61 21.39 -20.80
C ASN A 101 -10.26 19.91 -20.63
N MET A 102 -11.08 19.02 -21.19
CA MET A 102 -10.82 17.58 -21.29
C MET A 102 -10.03 17.28 -22.55
N TYR A 103 -8.92 16.57 -22.45
CA TYR A 103 -8.05 16.20 -23.55
C TYR A 103 -7.90 14.68 -23.67
N TRP A 104 -7.74 14.22 -24.90
CA TRP A 104 -7.10 12.95 -25.21
C TRP A 104 -5.62 13.18 -25.52
N THR A 105 -4.73 12.55 -24.76
CA THR A 105 -3.28 12.72 -24.94
C THR A 105 -2.66 11.73 -25.92
N GLY A 106 -3.47 10.85 -26.52
CA GLY A 106 -3.00 9.67 -27.25
C GLY A 106 -2.81 8.44 -26.35
N ARG A 107 -2.76 8.62 -25.03
CA ARG A 107 -2.56 7.52 -24.06
C ARG A 107 -3.57 7.52 -22.92
N TYR A 108 -3.98 8.69 -22.44
CA TYR A 108 -4.86 8.83 -21.28
C TYR A 108 -5.75 10.08 -21.39
N LEU A 109 -6.78 10.12 -20.55
CA LEU A 109 -7.61 11.32 -20.37
C LEU A 109 -6.87 12.29 -19.45
N GLN A 110 -6.92 13.57 -19.81
CA GLN A 110 -6.35 14.65 -19.01
C GLN A 110 -7.29 15.84 -19.01
N ALA A 111 -7.77 16.24 -17.84
CA ALA A 111 -8.55 17.46 -17.66
C ALA A 111 -7.64 18.54 -17.09
N THR A 112 -7.54 19.69 -17.75
CA THR A 112 -6.66 20.79 -17.29
C THR A 112 -7.31 22.15 -17.43
N PHE A 113 -7.05 23.00 -16.46
CA PHE A 113 -7.37 24.42 -16.44
C PHE A 113 -6.08 25.20 -16.12
N ALA A 114 -5.89 26.35 -16.77
CA ALA A 114 -4.80 27.26 -16.47
C ALA A 114 -5.30 28.71 -16.58
N GLY A 115 -5.21 29.48 -15.50
CA GLY A 115 -5.76 30.84 -15.44
C GLY A 115 -5.35 31.62 -14.19
N SER A 116 -6.23 32.53 -13.74
CA SER A 116 -6.04 33.26 -12.49
C SER A 116 -6.22 32.36 -11.26
N ARG A 117 -5.62 32.77 -10.13
CA ARG A 117 -5.73 32.05 -8.85
C ARG A 117 -7.19 31.84 -8.45
N GLU A 118 -7.97 32.91 -8.47
CA GLU A 118 -9.39 32.92 -8.11
C GLU A 118 -10.19 31.91 -8.93
N ARG A 119 -10.02 31.89 -10.26
CA ARG A 119 -10.73 30.93 -11.13
C ARG A 119 -10.29 29.49 -10.90
N ALA A 120 -9.00 29.26 -10.65
CA ALA A 120 -8.48 27.94 -10.33
C ALA A 120 -9.04 27.41 -8.99
N GLU A 121 -9.07 28.25 -7.96
CA GLU A 121 -9.62 27.92 -6.64
C GLU A 121 -11.13 27.70 -6.67
N ARG A 122 -11.86 28.49 -7.47
CA ARG A 122 -13.29 28.29 -7.73
C ARG A 122 -13.55 26.96 -8.42
N LEU A 123 -12.81 26.66 -9.49
CA LEU A 123 -12.92 25.37 -10.20
C LEU A 123 -12.61 24.20 -9.27
N ALA A 124 -11.53 24.27 -8.49
CA ALA A 124 -11.16 23.22 -7.55
C ALA A 124 -12.26 22.98 -6.51
N SER A 125 -12.91 24.04 -6.03
CA SER A 125 -14.02 23.93 -5.06
C SER A 125 -15.25 23.28 -5.69
N VAL A 126 -15.60 23.61 -6.93
CA VAL A 126 -16.69 22.94 -7.65
C VAL A 126 -16.38 21.46 -7.87
N ILE A 127 -15.14 21.11 -8.26
CA ILE A 127 -14.72 19.71 -8.42
C ILE A 127 -14.81 18.96 -7.08
N ARG A 128 -14.37 19.58 -5.98
CA ARG A 128 -14.47 19.00 -4.63
C ARG A 128 -15.93 18.75 -4.23
N ALA A 129 -16.81 19.72 -4.45
CA ALA A 129 -18.23 19.61 -4.13
C ALA A 129 -18.92 18.48 -4.90
N ILE A 130 -18.52 18.20 -6.16
CA ILE A 130 -19.06 17.06 -6.93
C ILE A 130 -18.38 15.72 -6.64
N GLY A 131 -17.55 15.65 -5.58
CA GLY A 131 -16.88 14.42 -5.12
C GLY A 131 -15.54 14.13 -5.79
N GLY A 132 -14.89 15.12 -6.38
CA GLY A 132 -13.54 15.02 -6.95
C GLY A 132 -12.44 15.49 -5.99
N GLU A 133 -11.21 15.12 -6.31
CA GLU A 133 -10.02 15.70 -5.67
C GLU A 133 -9.37 16.67 -6.65
N ALA A 134 -9.25 17.94 -6.26
CA ALA A 134 -8.60 18.96 -7.06
C ALA A 134 -7.59 19.75 -6.20
N GLU A 135 -6.37 19.82 -6.73
CA GLU A 135 -5.28 20.63 -6.19
C GLU A 135 -5.04 21.83 -7.11
N VAL A 136 -4.78 22.98 -6.49
CA VAL A 136 -4.44 24.22 -7.18
C VAL A 136 -2.93 24.42 -7.09
N LYS A 137 -2.25 24.42 -8.23
CA LYS A 137 -0.79 24.55 -8.32
C LYS A 137 -0.41 25.81 -9.08
N GLN A 138 0.64 26.48 -8.63
CA GLN A 138 1.21 27.59 -9.40
C GLN A 138 2.21 27.04 -10.42
N GLU A 139 1.99 27.35 -11.70
CA GLU A 139 2.90 27.04 -12.79
C GLU A 139 3.27 28.33 -13.52
N GLY A 140 4.45 28.87 -13.22
CA GLY A 140 4.89 30.18 -13.69
C GLY A 140 3.94 31.29 -13.25
N ALA A 141 3.38 32.04 -14.20
CA ALA A 141 2.44 33.13 -13.96
C ALA A 141 0.97 32.68 -13.86
N LYS A 142 0.68 31.38 -13.97
CA LYS A 142 -0.68 30.85 -14.01
C LYS A 142 -0.93 29.89 -12.86
N TRP A 143 -2.21 29.78 -12.49
CA TRP A 143 -2.71 28.80 -11.54
C TRP A 143 -3.43 27.69 -12.29
N VAL A 144 -3.10 26.45 -11.94
CA VAL A 144 -3.41 25.26 -12.71
C VAL A 144 -4.15 24.25 -11.85
N VAL A 145 -5.19 23.65 -12.42
CA VAL A 145 -5.89 22.48 -11.88
C VAL A 145 -5.78 21.36 -12.91
N GLN A 146 -5.30 20.19 -12.48
CA GLN A 146 -5.08 19.04 -13.36
C GLN A 146 -5.68 17.77 -12.76
N LEU A 147 -6.46 17.05 -13.56
CA LEU A 147 -6.95 15.70 -13.26
C LEU A 147 -6.46 14.74 -14.35
N TYR A 148 -5.90 13.61 -13.93
CA TYR A 148 -5.59 12.49 -14.82
C TYR A 148 -6.73 11.48 -14.82
N THR A 149 -6.69 10.48 -15.72
CA THR A 149 -7.73 9.45 -15.86
C THR A 149 -8.30 8.98 -14.53
N ASN A 150 -7.46 8.62 -13.55
CA ASN A 150 -7.94 8.11 -12.26
C ASN A 150 -8.76 9.15 -11.49
N GLY A 151 -8.32 10.42 -11.46
CA GLY A 151 -9.06 11.51 -10.82
C GLY A 151 -10.34 11.88 -11.57
N ILE A 152 -10.31 11.83 -12.90
CA ILE A 152 -11.50 12.01 -13.76
C ILE A 152 -12.54 10.90 -13.49
N THR A 153 -12.09 9.65 -13.42
CA THR A 153 -12.92 8.48 -13.10
C THR A 153 -13.13 8.29 -11.59
N ALA A 154 -12.76 9.25 -10.74
CA ALA A 154 -13.10 9.20 -9.32
C ALA A 154 -14.40 9.97 -9.05
N ILE A 155 -14.61 11.11 -9.73
CA ILE A 155 -15.83 11.93 -9.60
C ILE A 155 -17.05 11.12 -10.03
N ARG A 156 -18.06 11.00 -9.14
CA ARG A 156 -19.25 10.17 -9.34
C ARG A 156 -20.53 10.96 -9.67
N HIS A 157 -20.45 12.28 -9.80
CA HIS A 157 -21.59 13.10 -10.18
C HIS A 157 -22.08 12.77 -11.60
N ASP A 158 -23.39 12.52 -11.77
CA ASP A 158 -23.97 11.99 -13.01
C ASP A 158 -23.70 12.87 -14.23
N GLY A 159 -23.84 14.20 -14.09
CA GLY A 159 -23.52 15.13 -15.17
C GLY A 159 -22.06 15.06 -15.59
N TRP A 160 -21.14 14.84 -14.64
CA TRP A 160 -19.72 14.70 -14.96
C TRP A 160 -19.46 13.38 -15.68
N LEU A 161 -20.02 12.28 -15.20
CA LEU A 161 -19.90 10.97 -15.84
C LEU A 161 -20.44 10.98 -17.26
N SER A 162 -21.61 11.59 -17.49
CA SER A 162 -22.18 11.76 -18.83
C SER A 162 -21.29 12.61 -19.73
N ALA A 163 -20.71 13.69 -19.22
CA ALA A 163 -19.79 14.53 -19.98
C ALA A 163 -18.50 13.79 -20.37
N VAL A 164 -17.90 13.04 -19.45
CA VAL A 164 -16.70 12.23 -19.71
C VAL A 164 -17.03 11.08 -20.67
N ARG A 165 -18.17 10.42 -20.47
CA ARG A 165 -18.62 9.33 -21.33
C ARG A 165 -18.87 9.80 -22.76
N GLY A 166 -19.60 10.90 -22.91
CA GLY A 166 -19.86 11.50 -24.22
C GLY A 166 -18.59 11.94 -24.94
N PHE A 167 -17.56 12.40 -24.21
CA PHE A 167 -16.25 12.67 -24.80
C PHE A 167 -15.60 11.39 -25.36
N VAL A 168 -15.58 10.30 -24.58
CA VAL A 168 -15.02 9.01 -25.01
C VAL A 168 -15.79 8.39 -26.17
N ASP A 169 -17.13 8.47 -26.15
CA ASP A 169 -17.99 7.99 -27.23
C ASP A 169 -17.70 8.76 -28.53
N GLU A 170 -17.54 10.09 -28.46
CA GLU A 170 -17.21 10.90 -29.65
C GLU A 170 -15.79 10.62 -30.18
N LEU A 171 -14.81 10.39 -29.29
CA LEU A 171 -13.47 9.94 -29.71
C LEU A 171 -13.53 8.64 -30.50
N TYR A 172 -14.30 7.65 -30.04
CA TYR A 172 -14.47 6.38 -30.73
C TYR A 172 -15.25 6.54 -32.04
N GLY A 173 -16.34 7.31 -32.03
CA GLY A 173 -17.14 7.61 -33.22
C GLY A 173 -16.33 8.28 -34.34
N ARG A 174 -15.36 9.13 -33.98
CA ARG A 174 -14.41 9.74 -34.93
C ARG A 174 -13.15 8.91 -35.20
N ARG A 175 -13.09 7.66 -34.72
CA ARG A 175 -11.95 6.73 -34.88
C ARG A 175 -10.61 7.27 -34.36
N LEU A 176 -10.64 8.14 -33.35
CA LEU A 176 -9.45 8.67 -32.68
C LEU A 176 -8.89 7.71 -31.61
N ILE A 177 -9.69 6.72 -31.21
CA ILE A 177 -9.31 5.60 -30.36
C ILE A 177 -9.84 4.30 -30.95
N ASP A 178 -9.14 3.19 -30.73
CA ASP A 178 -9.57 1.87 -31.15
C ASP A 178 -10.64 1.28 -30.20
N LYS A 179 -11.20 0.13 -30.59
CA LYS A 179 -12.28 -0.55 -29.87
C LYS A 179 -11.85 -1.04 -28.48
N ASP A 180 -10.61 -1.48 -28.33
CA ASP A 180 -10.13 -2.03 -27.07
C ASP A 180 -9.85 -0.91 -26.06
N ARG A 181 -9.26 0.19 -26.53
CA ARG A 181 -9.09 1.43 -25.78
C ARG A 181 -10.43 2.02 -25.35
N TYR A 182 -11.41 2.04 -26.26
CA TYR A 182 -12.77 2.48 -25.95
C TYR A 182 -13.39 1.62 -24.83
N LYS A 183 -13.38 0.30 -24.98
CA LYS A 183 -13.89 -0.62 -23.95
C LYS A 183 -13.20 -0.43 -22.60
N GLN A 184 -11.88 -0.25 -22.59
CA GLN A 184 -11.11 0.01 -21.37
C GLN A 184 -11.57 1.31 -20.70
N LEU A 185 -11.60 2.43 -21.42
CA LEU A 185 -12.00 3.73 -20.84
C LEU A 185 -13.44 3.71 -20.33
N VAL A 186 -14.35 3.10 -21.08
CA VAL A 186 -15.75 2.90 -20.69
C VAL A 186 -15.86 2.11 -19.39
N ARG A 187 -15.12 1.01 -19.27
CA ARG A 187 -15.07 0.19 -18.06
C ARG A 187 -14.52 0.98 -16.89
N ASP A 188 -13.43 1.72 -17.08
CA ASP A 188 -12.78 2.51 -16.03
C ASP A 188 -13.70 3.64 -15.52
N ILE A 189 -14.42 4.31 -16.42
CA ILE A 189 -15.42 5.34 -16.07
C ILE A 189 -16.54 4.74 -15.21
N LYS A 190 -17.07 3.58 -15.63
CA LYS A 190 -18.14 2.89 -14.91
C LYS A 190 -17.67 2.38 -13.54
N ALA A 191 -16.48 1.82 -13.48
CA ALA A 191 -15.95 1.18 -12.29
C ALA A 191 -15.65 2.17 -11.16
N GLY A 192 -15.30 3.43 -11.47
CA GLY A 192 -15.01 4.44 -10.44
C GLY A 192 -13.59 4.34 -9.89
N PRO A 193 -13.24 4.99 -8.76
CA PRO A 193 -11.86 5.15 -8.33
C PRO A 193 -11.10 3.83 -8.22
N ASN A 194 -9.80 3.83 -8.54
CA ASN A 194 -8.93 2.65 -8.44
C ASN A 194 -7.98 2.70 -7.23
N THR A 195 -8.27 3.54 -6.25
CA THR A 195 -7.38 3.76 -5.10
C THR A 195 -7.99 3.23 -3.83
N VAL A 196 -7.15 2.64 -2.99
CA VAL A 196 -7.45 2.16 -1.63
C VAL A 196 -6.55 2.87 -0.63
N LYS A 197 -6.94 2.94 0.64
CA LYS A 197 -6.17 3.64 1.68
C LYS A 197 -5.71 2.68 2.77
N PHE A 198 -4.41 2.74 3.12
CA PHE A 198 -3.84 2.01 4.25
C PHE A 198 -2.75 2.85 4.91
N ALA A 199 -2.75 2.91 6.25
CA ALA A 199 -1.81 3.71 7.02
C ALA A 199 -1.81 5.20 6.61
N GLY A 200 -2.95 5.74 6.20
CA GLY A 200 -3.01 7.11 5.67
C GLY A 200 -2.54 7.27 4.22
N VAL A 201 -1.89 6.25 3.62
CA VAL A 201 -1.35 6.28 2.26
C VAL A 201 -2.41 5.88 1.24
N LYS A 202 -2.57 6.69 0.19
CA LYS A 202 -3.50 6.42 -0.93
C LYS A 202 -2.79 5.62 -2.02
N LEU A 203 -3.05 4.33 -2.07
CA LEU A 203 -2.45 3.37 -3.00
C LEU A 203 -3.35 3.18 -4.21
N SER A 204 -2.79 3.32 -5.40
CA SER A 204 -3.44 2.90 -6.64
C SER A 204 -3.38 1.39 -6.79
N VAL A 205 -4.45 0.81 -7.33
CA VAL A 205 -4.59 -0.61 -7.61
C VAL A 205 -4.71 -0.77 -9.12
N ASP A 206 -3.88 -1.66 -9.66
CA ASP A 206 -3.95 -2.10 -11.04
C ASP A 206 -3.84 -3.64 -11.12
N TYR A 207 -4.28 -4.20 -12.23
CA TYR A 207 -4.12 -5.62 -12.54
C TYR A 207 -3.64 -5.78 -13.97
N ASN A 208 -2.48 -6.41 -14.10
CA ASN A 208 -1.87 -6.71 -15.37
C ASN A 208 -2.33 -8.09 -15.83
N ASP A 209 -3.32 -8.12 -16.73
CA ASP A 209 -3.86 -9.36 -17.30
C ASP A 209 -2.77 -10.24 -17.93
N THR A 210 -1.79 -9.64 -18.62
CA THR A 210 -0.72 -10.38 -19.33
C THR A 210 0.26 -11.05 -18.37
N ARG A 211 0.57 -10.40 -17.25
CA ARG A 211 1.48 -10.91 -16.22
C ARG A 211 0.76 -11.67 -15.11
N ASN A 212 -0.57 -11.69 -15.12
CA ASN A 212 -1.41 -12.19 -14.03
C ASN A 212 -0.93 -11.62 -12.68
N ALA A 213 -0.78 -10.29 -12.60
CA ALA A 213 -0.14 -9.62 -11.48
C ALA A 213 -0.97 -8.46 -10.94
N ILE A 214 -1.13 -8.40 -9.62
CA ILE A 214 -1.75 -7.27 -8.91
C ILE A 214 -0.65 -6.27 -8.56
N GLU A 215 -0.84 -5.01 -8.94
CA GLU A 215 0.06 -3.92 -8.61
C GLU A 215 -0.65 -2.94 -7.65
N VAL A 216 -0.12 -2.81 -6.44
CA VAL A 216 -0.62 -1.86 -5.43
C VAL A 216 0.49 -0.88 -5.09
N GLU A 217 0.36 0.36 -5.53
CA GLU A 217 1.46 1.33 -5.45
C GLU A 217 1.03 2.77 -5.21
N TYR A 218 1.94 3.52 -4.60
CA TYR A 218 1.85 4.96 -4.38
C TYR A 218 3.05 5.64 -5.05
N GLN A 219 2.80 6.73 -5.79
CA GLN A 219 3.83 7.43 -6.56
C GLN A 219 4.05 8.87 -6.07
N PRO A 220 4.74 9.08 -4.92
CA PRO A 220 5.01 10.43 -4.44
C PRO A 220 6.08 11.13 -5.30
N THR A 221 5.91 12.43 -5.52
CA THR A 221 6.84 13.26 -6.30
C THR A 221 7.77 14.11 -5.42
N SER A 222 7.77 13.89 -4.10
CA SER A 222 8.62 14.62 -3.15
C SER A 222 9.21 13.68 -2.10
N ASP A 223 10.38 14.03 -1.58
CA ASP A 223 11.02 13.29 -0.49
C ASP A 223 10.16 13.27 0.78
N ALA A 224 9.52 14.40 1.09
CA ALA A 224 8.66 14.53 2.26
C ALA A 224 7.47 13.56 2.18
N SER A 225 6.73 13.55 1.07
CA SER A 225 5.60 12.62 0.88
C SER A 225 6.06 11.16 0.84
N LYS A 226 7.22 10.88 0.26
CA LYS A 226 7.82 9.54 0.26
C LYS A 226 8.18 9.09 1.68
N ASN A 227 8.88 9.91 2.45
CA ASN A 227 9.28 9.60 3.83
C ASN A 227 8.04 9.38 4.71
N ALA A 228 7.06 10.29 4.65
CA ALA A 228 5.82 10.18 5.40
C ALA A 228 5.07 8.87 5.10
N ALA A 229 4.99 8.45 3.83
CA ALA A 229 4.37 7.20 3.45
C ALA A 229 5.16 5.96 3.95
N VAL A 230 6.49 5.98 3.84
CA VAL A 230 7.36 4.89 4.34
C VAL A 230 7.23 4.76 5.86
N ASP A 231 7.29 5.88 6.58
CA ASP A 231 7.21 5.92 8.04
C ASP A 231 5.83 5.45 8.52
N ALA A 232 4.76 5.83 7.82
CA ALA A 232 3.41 5.37 8.15
C ALA A 232 3.24 3.85 7.94
N LEU A 233 3.78 3.28 6.85
CA LEU A 233 3.75 1.83 6.62
C LEU A 233 4.59 1.08 7.67
N LYS A 234 5.77 1.61 8.04
CA LYS A 234 6.61 1.05 9.10
C LYS A 234 5.95 1.12 10.47
N ALA A 235 5.25 2.21 10.77
CA ALA A 235 4.47 2.36 12.01
C ALA A 235 3.33 1.33 12.13
N LYS A 236 2.84 0.81 11.00
CA LYS A 236 1.90 -0.33 10.95
C LYS A 236 2.57 -1.69 11.04
N GLY A 237 3.89 -1.77 11.22
CA GLY A 237 4.63 -3.03 11.33
C GLY A 237 5.10 -3.61 9.99
N LEU A 238 4.94 -2.89 8.87
CA LEU A 238 5.44 -3.35 7.58
C LEU A 238 6.95 -3.09 7.42
N LYS A 239 7.66 -4.04 6.82
CA LYS A 239 9.12 -3.97 6.62
C LYS A 239 9.45 -3.62 5.17
N GLU A 240 10.25 -2.58 4.99
CA GLU A 240 10.81 -2.22 3.68
C GLU A 240 11.73 -3.36 3.18
N GLY A 241 11.69 -3.64 1.87
CA GLY A 241 12.41 -4.75 1.24
C GLY A 241 11.71 -6.11 1.35
N VAL A 242 10.73 -6.25 2.24
CA VAL A 242 9.96 -7.50 2.41
C VAL A 242 8.49 -7.27 2.06
N HIS A 243 7.82 -6.38 2.79
CA HIS A 243 6.38 -6.10 2.66
C HIS A 243 6.09 -5.00 1.64
N PHE A 244 7.05 -4.10 1.43
CA PHE A 244 6.96 -3.08 0.39
C PHE A 244 8.36 -2.73 -0.13
N THR A 245 8.44 -2.22 -1.35
CA THR A 245 9.67 -1.72 -1.95
C THR A 245 9.54 -0.23 -2.25
N VAL A 246 10.66 0.48 -2.19
CA VAL A 246 10.76 1.89 -2.60
C VAL A 246 11.76 1.96 -3.74
N THR A 247 11.28 2.38 -4.91
CA THR A 247 12.10 2.55 -6.10
C THR A 247 11.96 3.97 -6.64
N THR A 248 12.87 4.36 -7.51
CA THR A 248 12.83 5.65 -8.19
C THR A 248 12.50 5.43 -9.67
N GLY A 249 11.45 6.08 -10.15
CA GLY A 249 11.08 6.14 -11.56
C GLY A 249 11.41 7.50 -12.18
N GLY A 250 11.64 7.52 -13.50
CA GLY A 250 11.92 8.74 -14.27
C GLY A 250 13.41 9.01 -14.49
N ALA A 251 13.73 10.15 -15.10
CA ALA A 251 15.06 10.44 -15.66
C ALA A 251 16.15 10.80 -14.63
N GLY A 252 15.88 10.68 -13.33
CA GLY A 252 16.85 11.00 -12.27
C GLY A 252 17.40 12.43 -12.33
N SER A 253 16.66 13.37 -12.90
CA SER A 253 17.11 14.76 -13.12
C SER A 253 16.22 15.77 -12.39
N TYR A 254 16.80 16.89 -11.98
CA TYR A 254 16.11 18.07 -11.48
C TYR A 254 15.88 19.08 -12.60
N GLU A 255 14.82 19.87 -12.48
CA GLU A 255 14.56 21.06 -13.27
C GLU A 255 14.56 22.26 -12.33
N ILE A 256 15.51 23.17 -12.53
CA ILE A 256 15.61 24.44 -11.81
C ILE A 256 14.96 25.50 -12.68
N TYR A 257 13.84 26.05 -12.21
CA TYR A 257 13.13 27.13 -12.87
C TYR A 257 13.68 28.45 -12.38
N ILE A 258 14.15 29.30 -13.29
CA ILE A 258 14.69 30.62 -12.97
C ILE A 258 13.66 31.68 -13.37
N VAL A 259 13.47 32.69 -12.53
CA VAL A 259 12.65 33.85 -12.88
C VAL A 259 13.32 34.61 -14.03
N LYS A 260 12.54 35.04 -15.03
CA LYS A 260 13.05 35.69 -16.26
C LYS A 260 14.15 36.74 -16.01
N LYS A 261 13.96 37.62 -15.02
CA LYS A 261 14.91 38.69 -14.67
C LYS A 261 16.26 38.19 -14.13
N ALA A 262 16.28 36.99 -13.56
CA ALA A 262 17.45 36.36 -12.95
C ALA A 262 18.13 35.35 -13.89
N TYR A 263 17.57 35.06 -15.06
CA TYR A 263 18.06 33.99 -15.95
C TYR A 263 19.47 34.27 -16.48
N ALA A 264 19.75 35.50 -16.92
CA ALA A 264 21.07 35.87 -17.42
C ALA A 264 22.15 35.72 -16.34
N GLU A 265 21.85 36.16 -15.12
CA GLU A 265 22.76 36.04 -13.97
C GLU A 265 22.95 34.58 -13.56
N ALA A 266 21.89 33.77 -13.59
CA ALA A 266 21.97 32.32 -13.35
C ALA A 266 22.89 31.61 -14.36
N VAL A 267 22.74 31.88 -15.66
CA VAL A 267 23.61 31.30 -16.70
C VAL A 267 25.06 31.74 -16.51
N LYS A 268 25.29 33.02 -16.18
CA LYS A 268 26.62 33.56 -15.88
C LYS A 268 27.23 32.87 -14.66
N ALA A 269 26.48 32.70 -13.59
CA ALA A 269 26.92 32.02 -12.37
C ALA A 269 27.38 30.58 -12.64
N LEU A 270 26.62 29.83 -13.45
CA LEU A 270 26.97 28.47 -13.82
C LEU A 270 28.29 28.42 -14.62
N ALA A 271 28.46 29.31 -15.59
CA ALA A 271 29.69 29.41 -16.35
C ALA A 271 30.92 29.76 -15.48
N HIS A 272 30.77 30.65 -14.48
CA HIS A 272 31.86 31.03 -13.58
C HIS A 272 32.20 29.95 -12.55
N SER A 273 31.26 29.06 -12.23
CA SER A 273 31.45 27.98 -11.25
C SER A 273 32.19 26.76 -11.77
N GLY A 274 32.67 26.78 -13.03
CA GLY A 274 33.36 25.64 -13.66
C GLY A 274 32.41 24.48 -14.05
N LEU A 275 31.10 24.66 -13.91
CA LEU A 275 30.09 23.70 -14.33
C LEU A 275 29.91 23.76 -15.84
N LYS A 276 30.11 22.62 -16.51
CA LYS A 276 29.90 22.49 -17.97
C LYS A 276 28.47 22.12 -18.34
N GLU A 277 27.93 22.82 -19.34
CA GLU A 277 26.69 22.45 -20.01
C GLU A 277 26.83 21.10 -20.74
N SER A 278 25.75 20.33 -20.82
CA SER A 278 25.65 18.93 -21.26
C SER A 278 26.28 17.87 -20.35
N GLU A 279 27.29 18.24 -19.55
CA GLU A 279 27.89 17.35 -18.53
C GLU A 279 27.12 17.42 -17.20
N HIS A 280 27.01 18.63 -16.64
CA HIS A 280 26.43 18.88 -15.33
C HIS A 280 24.97 19.34 -15.42
N TYR A 281 24.68 20.20 -16.38
CA TYR A 281 23.35 20.77 -16.60
C TYR A 281 23.04 20.98 -18.09
N THR A 282 21.78 21.23 -18.44
CA THR A 282 21.35 21.58 -19.80
C THR A 282 20.42 22.79 -19.73
N LEU A 283 20.68 23.83 -20.51
CA LEU A 283 19.82 25.00 -20.57
C LEU A 283 18.59 24.75 -21.45
N ARG A 284 17.47 25.32 -21.04
CA ARG A 284 16.24 25.40 -21.84
C ARG A 284 15.79 26.85 -21.85
N ASP A 285 16.47 27.67 -22.64
CA ASP A 285 16.32 29.13 -22.65
C ASP A 285 14.87 29.58 -22.83
N LYS A 286 14.13 28.95 -23.74
CA LYS A 286 12.72 29.25 -24.00
C LYS A 286 11.82 29.11 -22.77
N LYS A 287 12.22 28.31 -21.79
CA LYS A 287 11.46 28.04 -20.56
C LYS A 287 12.14 28.61 -19.31
N HIS A 288 13.28 29.29 -19.45
CA HIS A 288 14.13 29.74 -18.33
C HIS A 288 14.38 28.61 -17.32
N THR A 289 14.67 27.40 -17.83
CA THR A 289 14.82 26.20 -17.00
C THR A 289 16.20 25.60 -17.21
N ILE A 290 16.85 25.18 -16.14
CA ILE A 290 18.10 24.44 -16.14
C ILE A 290 17.79 23.00 -15.73
N ARG A 291 18.06 22.03 -16.61
CA ARG A 291 17.95 20.61 -16.27
C ARG A 291 19.26 20.13 -15.68
N VAL A 292 19.24 19.44 -14.55
CA VAL A 292 20.44 19.02 -13.81
C VAL A 292 20.33 17.54 -13.47
N LYS A 293 21.40 16.75 -13.59
CA LYS A 293 21.37 15.36 -13.10
C LYS A 293 21.41 15.33 -11.57
N LYS A 294 20.87 14.29 -10.93
CA LYS A 294 20.74 14.22 -9.47
C LYS A 294 22.06 14.45 -8.73
N GLU A 295 23.14 13.87 -9.23
CA GLU A 295 24.50 13.96 -8.69
C GLU A 295 25.11 15.36 -8.74
N HIS A 296 24.59 16.25 -9.60
CA HIS A 296 25.12 17.62 -9.77
C HIS A 296 24.18 18.69 -9.22
N LYS A 297 23.00 18.31 -8.71
CA LYS A 297 21.97 19.22 -8.21
C LYS A 297 22.54 20.22 -7.19
N ASP A 298 23.20 19.75 -6.15
CA ASP A 298 23.67 20.64 -5.08
C ASP A 298 24.80 21.56 -5.56
N ALA A 299 25.66 21.10 -6.47
CA ALA A 299 26.68 21.95 -7.10
C ALA A 299 26.07 23.10 -7.92
N VAL A 300 25.06 22.80 -8.76
CA VAL A 300 24.35 23.83 -9.54
C VAL A 300 23.60 24.80 -8.62
N VAL A 301 22.90 24.30 -7.60
CA VAL A 301 22.16 25.15 -6.65
C VAL A 301 23.09 26.07 -5.87
N ASN A 302 24.23 25.54 -5.40
CA ASN A 302 25.21 26.34 -4.68
C ASN A 302 25.84 27.42 -5.57
N ALA A 303 26.12 27.12 -6.84
CA ALA A 303 26.61 28.12 -7.79
C ALA A 303 25.63 29.29 -7.96
N LEU A 304 24.31 29.01 -8.03
CA LEU A 304 23.28 30.04 -8.09
C LEU A 304 23.23 30.89 -6.80
N LYS A 305 23.29 30.23 -5.63
CA LYS A 305 23.30 30.92 -4.33
C LYS A 305 24.54 31.80 -4.14
N THR A 306 25.71 31.34 -4.58
CA THR A 306 26.96 32.12 -4.54
C THR A 306 26.89 33.38 -5.40
N ALA A 307 26.11 33.35 -6.49
CA ALA A 307 25.84 34.53 -7.31
C ALA A 307 24.75 35.46 -6.72
N GLY A 308 24.32 35.23 -5.48
CA GLY A 308 23.33 36.05 -4.80
C GLY A 308 21.88 35.77 -5.22
N LEU A 309 21.61 34.67 -5.92
CA LEU A 309 20.24 34.27 -6.26
C LEU A 309 19.60 33.50 -5.09
N GLU A 310 18.36 33.85 -4.77
CA GLU A 310 17.64 33.25 -3.65
C GLU A 310 16.66 32.17 -4.11
N GLU A 311 16.75 30.98 -3.51
CA GLU A 311 15.78 29.90 -3.74
C GLU A 311 14.40 30.29 -3.17
N GLY A 312 13.35 30.13 -3.97
CA GLY A 312 11.98 30.58 -3.67
C GLY A 312 11.65 31.98 -4.20
N LYS A 313 12.66 32.80 -4.53
CA LYS A 313 12.48 34.16 -5.09
C LYS A 313 12.97 34.27 -6.51
N ASP A 314 14.21 33.87 -6.78
CA ASP A 314 14.86 33.99 -8.07
C ASP A 314 14.91 32.65 -8.81
N PHE A 315 14.90 31.53 -8.08
CA PHE A 315 14.77 30.21 -8.66
C PHE A 315 14.02 29.21 -7.77
N THR A 316 13.51 28.13 -8.37
CA THR A 316 12.92 26.99 -7.66
C THR A 316 13.46 25.68 -8.21
N VAL A 317 13.83 24.75 -7.33
CA VAL A 317 14.34 23.43 -7.71
C VAL A 317 13.21 22.41 -7.67
N LYS A 318 12.96 21.73 -8.80
CA LYS A 318 11.95 20.68 -8.90
C LYS A 318 12.60 19.36 -9.28
N TRP A 319 12.34 18.30 -8.54
CA TRP A 319 12.75 16.97 -8.96
C TRP A 319 11.87 16.49 -10.12
N GLY A 320 12.49 16.01 -11.19
CA GLY A 320 11.82 15.50 -12.39
C GLY A 320 11.61 13.98 -12.39
N GLY A 321 11.89 13.32 -11.26
CA GLY A 321 11.56 11.90 -11.04
C GLY A 321 10.29 11.73 -10.21
N GLN A 322 9.93 10.47 -9.99
CA GLN A 322 8.90 10.08 -9.03
C GLN A 322 9.39 8.88 -8.22
N TYR A 323 8.98 8.80 -6.96
CA TYR A 323 9.15 7.58 -6.19
C TYR A 323 8.04 6.61 -6.55
N ILE A 324 8.31 5.31 -6.42
CA ILE A 324 7.31 4.26 -6.55
C ILE A 324 7.44 3.40 -5.30
N ILE A 325 6.45 3.52 -4.41
CA ILE A 325 6.29 2.68 -3.23
C ILE A 325 5.29 1.59 -3.59
N ARG A 326 5.72 0.33 -3.62
CA ARG A 326 4.90 -0.80 -4.04
C ARG A 326 4.74 -1.81 -2.91
N LEU A 327 3.50 -2.18 -2.59
CA LEU A 327 3.25 -3.31 -1.69
C LEU A 327 3.59 -4.61 -2.41
N THR A 328 4.33 -5.48 -1.74
CA THR A 328 4.62 -6.83 -2.25
C THR A 328 3.47 -7.77 -1.88
N TYR A 329 3.46 -8.98 -2.45
CA TYR A 329 2.53 -10.03 -2.04
C TYR A 329 2.71 -10.43 -0.56
N ASP A 330 3.94 -10.39 -0.04
CA ASP A 330 4.17 -10.59 1.39
C ASP A 330 3.60 -9.45 2.23
N GLY A 331 3.62 -8.22 1.72
CA GLY A 331 2.91 -7.09 2.33
C GLY A 331 1.40 -7.29 2.36
N LEU A 332 0.79 -7.71 1.25
CA LEU A 332 -0.65 -8.00 1.20
C LEU A 332 -1.04 -9.13 2.16
N ARG A 333 -0.21 -10.19 2.24
CA ARG A 333 -0.39 -11.29 3.21
C ARG A 333 -0.29 -10.79 4.65
N GLU A 334 0.69 -9.94 4.94
CA GLU A 334 0.85 -9.39 6.29
C GLU A 334 -0.34 -8.50 6.68
N ILE A 335 -0.82 -7.66 5.77
CA ILE A 335 -2.04 -6.88 6.00
C ILE A 335 -3.26 -7.81 6.20
N GLN A 336 -3.36 -8.90 5.44
CA GLN A 336 -4.40 -9.91 5.68
C GLN A 336 -4.29 -10.58 7.05
N ARG A 337 -3.08 -10.84 7.57
CA ARG A 337 -2.89 -11.33 8.95
C ARG A 337 -3.34 -10.31 9.98
N MET A 338 -3.03 -9.02 9.78
CA MET A 338 -3.52 -7.94 10.63
C MET A 338 -5.05 -7.92 10.65
N ALA A 339 -5.69 -8.06 9.48
CA ALA A 339 -7.15 -8.13 9.38
C ALA A 339 -7.72 -9.34 10.15
N LEU A 340 -7.13 -10.53 10.00
CA LEU A 340 -7.53 -11.74 10.75
C LEU A 340 -7.32 -11.60 12.26
N SER A 341 -6.38 -10.75 12.67
CA SER A 341 -6.09 -10.44 14.08
C SER A 341 -6.98 -9.33 14.64
N GLY A 342 -7.94 -8.81 13.85
CA GLY A 342 -8.90 -7.79 14.27
C GLY A 342 -8.52 -6.33 13.95
N ASP A 343 -7.48 -6.07 13.14
CA ASP A 343 -7.20 -4.71 12.66
C ASP A 343 -8.26 -4.29 11.63
N ALA A 344 -9.18 -3.41 12.05
CA ALA A 344 -10.28 -2.92 11.24
C ALA A 344 -9.84 -2.09 10.02
N GLU A 345 -8.68 -1.41 10.08
CA GLU A 345 -8.15 -0.68 8.92
C GLU A 345 -7.62 -1.66 7.88
N ALA A 346 -6.92 -2.71 8.32
CA ALA A 346 -6.43 -3.77 7.44
C ALA A 346 -7.60 -4.56 6.81
N GLU A 347 -8.63 -4.90 7.57
CA GLU A 347 -9.84 -5.56 7.06
C GLU A 347 -10.52 -4.72 5.98
N ARG A 348 -10.73 -3.43 6.26
CA ARG A 348 -11.29 -2.49 5.29
C ARG A 348 -10.43 -2.40 4.03
N PHE A 349 -9.10 -2.32 4.17
CA PHE A 349 -8.19 -2.27 3.04
C PHE A 349 -8.31 -3.50 2.13
N ILE A 350 -8.32 -4.72 2.70
CA ILE A 350 -8.43 -5.95 1.90
C ILE A 350 -9.78 -6.02 1.17
N ARG A 351 -10.87 -5.62 1.84
CA ARG A 351 -12.21 -5.57 1.23
C ARG A 351 -12.28 -4.56 0.08
N GLU A 352 -11.75 -3.35 0.28
CA GLU A 352 -11.71 -2.32 -0.77
C GLU A 352 -10.82 -2.73 -1.93
N LEU A 353 -9.69 -3.40 -1.67
CA LEU A 353 -8.81 -3.94 -2.69
C LEU A 353 -9.53 -4.98 -3.57
N GLU A 354 -10.23 -5.94 -2.94
CA GLU A 354 -11.03 -6.93 -3.68
C GLU A 354 -12.12 -6.27 -4.52
N ASP A 355 -12.84 -5.31 -3.96
CA ASP A 355 -13.91 -4.60 -4.66
C ASP A 355 -13.39 -3.81 -5.86
N VAL A 356 -12.26 -3.09 -5.74
CA VAL A 356 -11.62 -2.40 -6.86
C VAL A 356 -11.21 -3.40 -7.95
N LEU A 357 -10.58 -4.53 -7.58
CA LEU A 357 -10.16 -5.55 -8.53
C LEU A 357 -11.37 -6.16 -9.27
N ARG A 358 -12.43 -6.49 -8.53
CA ARG A 358 -13.67 -7.07 -9.07
C ARG A 358 -14.35 -6.13 -10.06
N ARG A 359 -14.54 -4.86 -9.68
CA ARG A 359 -15.25 -3.86 -10.50
C ARG A 359 -14.48 -3.48 -11.78
N ARG A 360 -13.15 -3.41 -11.71
CA ARG A 360 -12.31 -2.94 -12.82
C ARG A 360 -11.77 -4.04 -13.72
N TYR A 361 -11.46 -5.21 -13.16
CA TYR A 361 -10.72 -6.27 -13.85
C TYR A 361 -11.44 -7.62 -13.82
N GLY A 362 -12.50 -7.75 -13.03
CA GLY A 362 -13.35 -8.94 -13.01
C GLY A 362 -12.78 -10.09 -12.18
N GLN A 363 -13.34 -11.29 -12.39
CA GLN A 363 -13.11 -12.43 -11.51
C GLN A 363 -11.68 -12.96 -11.54
N ASN A 364 -10.96 -12.85 -12.66
CA ASN A 364 -9.57 -13.31 -12.76
C ASN A 364 -8.66 -12.56 -11.76
N ALA A 365 -8.83 -11.25 -11.65
CA ALA A 365 -8.08 -10.43 -10.70
C ALA A 365 -8.43 -10.78 -9.24
N VAL A 366 -9.71 -11.07 -8.96
CA VAL A 366 -10.16 -11.53 -7.62
C VAL A 366 -9.57 -12.89 -7.29
N ASN A 367 -9.56 -13.83 -8.23
CA ASN A 367 -8.95 -15.14 -8.05
C ASN A 367 -7.46 -15.01 -7.75
N LYS A 368 -6.76 -14.09 -8.44
CA LYS A 368 -5.36 -13.81 -8.15
C LYS A 368 -5.16 -13.24 -6.75
N LEU A 369 -6.04 -12.34 -6.29
CA LEU A 369 -5.98 -11.82 -4.93
C LEU A 369 -6.17 -12.96 -3.91
N ILE A 370 -7.15 -13.83 -4.13
CA ILE A 370 -7.40 -15.00 -3.27
C ILE A 370 -6.14 -15.86 -3.21
N GLU A 371 -5.56 -16.23 -4.36
CA GLU A 371 -4.30 -17.00 -4.42
C GLU A 371 -3.17 -16.34 -3.59
N VAL A 372 -3.01 -15.02 -3.70
CA VAL A 372 -1.99 -14.27 -2.96
C VAL A 372 -2.25 -14.29 -1.45
N LEU A 373 -3.52 -14.19 -1.03
CA LEU A 373 -3.93 -14.08 0.37
C LEU A 373 -4.14 -15.43 1.06
N THR A 374 -4.37 -16.52 0.32
CA THR A 374 -4.61 -17.87 0.86
C THR A 374 -3.55 -18.30 1.89
N PRO A 375 -2.24 -18.14 1.65
CA PRO A 375 -1.22 -18.49 2.65
C PRO A 375 -1.45 -17.78 4.00
N ALA A 376 -1.81 -16.50 4.01
CA ALA A 376 -2.10 -15.77 5.25
C ALA A 376 -3.39 -16.24 5.93
N ARG A 377 -4.39 -16.70 5.17
CA ARG A 377 -5.63 -17.27 5.70
C ARG A 377 -5.40 -18.66 6.30
N GLU A 378 -4.54 -19.45 5.69
CA GLU A 378 -4.11 -20.75 6.22
C GLU A 378 -3.16 -20.60 7.42
N GLU A 379 -2.31 -19.57 7.43
CA GLU A 379 -1.40 -19.14 8.50
C GLU A 379 -2.05 -18.14 9.48
N GLY A 380 -3.35 -18.28 9.73
CA GLY A 380 -4.17 -17.25 10.39
C GLY A 380 -3.93 -17.07 11.89
N ALA A 381 -3.06 -17.85 12.54
CA ALA A 381 -2.83 -17.70 13.98
C ALA A 381 -1.59 -16.86 14.28
N VAL A 382 -1.80 -15.82 15.08
CA VAL A 382 -0.74 -14.94 15.59
C VAL A 382 -0.61 -15.10 17.11
N VAL A 383 0.55 -14.70 17.63
CA VAL A 383 0.75 -14.47 19.06
C VAL A 383 0.59 -12.96 19.37
N PRO A 384 0.05 -12.56 20.53
CA PRO A 384 -0.26 -13.42 21.66
C PRO A 384 -1.55 -14.26 21.49
N LEU A 385 -1.48 -15.55 21.85
CA LEU A 385 -2.60 -16.49 21.78
C LEU A 385 -3.09 -16.82 23.20
N GLU A 386 -4.38 -16.60 23.46
CA GLU A 386 -4.99 -16.94 24.75
C GLU A 386 -5.17 -18.46 24.90
N ALA A 387 -4.64 -19.01 25.98
CA ALA A 387 -4.88 -20.38 26.40
C ALA A 387 -5.96 -20.39 27.48
N ARG A 388 -7.04 -21.13 27.22
CA ARG A 388 -8.21 -21.20 28.09
C ARG A 388 -8.36 -22.58 28.74
N ASP A 389 -8.80 -22.59 29.99
CA ASP A 389 -9.17 -23.82 30.69
C ASP A 389 -10.48 -24.41 30.14
N GLU A 390 -10.92 -25.56 30.66
CA GLU A 390 -12.17 -26.21 30.24
C GLU A 390 -13.43 -25.39 30.55
N ARG A 391 -13.33 -24.43 31.48
CA ARG A 391 -14.42 -23.52 31.85
C ARG A 391 -14.43 -22.24 31.00
N GLY A 392 -13.46 -22.07 30.11
CA GLY A 392 -13.34 -20.93 29.21
C GLY A 392 -12.55 -19.74 29.78
N ASN A 393 -11.98 -19.85 30.99
CA ASN A 393 -11.18 -18.79 31.59
C ASN A 393 -9.79 -18.74 30.97
N VAL A 394 -9.27 -17.54 30.72
CA VAL A 394 -7.89 -17.36 30.23
C VAL A 394 -6.92 -17.67 31.37
N VAL A 395 -6.13 -18.73 31.22
CA VAL A 395 -5.16 -19.19 32.23
C VAL A 395 -3.71 -18.91 31.83
N ALA A 396 -3.45 -18.70 30.53
CA ALA A 396 -2.16 -18.25 30.04
C ALA A 396 -2.29 -17.48 28.71
N ARG A 397 -1.24 -16.75 28.34
CA ARG A 397 -1.09 -16.11 27.02
C ARG A 397 0.23 -16.52 26.41
N VAL A 398 0.20 -17.27 25.31
CA VAL A 398 1.40 -17.55 24.52
C VAL A 398 1.85 -16.25 23.88
N VAL A 399 3.07 -15.81 24.12
CA VAL A 399 3.58 -14.50 23.67
C VAL A 399 4.69 -14.62 22.63
N ASP A 400 5.32 -15.80 22.53
CA ASP A 400 6.35 -16.05 21.52
C ASP A 400 6.40 -17.52 21.10
N LEU A 401 6.76 -17.75 19.84
CA LEU A 401 6.94 -19.08 19.22
C LEU A 401 8.24 -19.09 18.43
N ARG A 402 9.21 -19.86 18.91
CA ARG A 402 10.51 -20.07 18.26
C ARG A 402 10.70 -21.52 17.88
N TYR A 403 11.66 -21.77 17.01
CA TYR A 403 12.08 -23.12 16.66
C TYR A 403 13.60 -23.23 16.58
N GLU A 404 14.09 -24.45 16.76
CA GLU A 404 15.48 -24.84 16.58
C GLU A 404 15.49 -26.19 15.88
N PHE A 405 16.39 -26.37 14.90
CA PHE A 405 16.77 -27.71 14.46
C PHE A 405 17.81 -28.25 15.43
N VAL A 406 17.69 -29.51 15.84
CA VAL A 406 18.58 -30.13 16.83
C VAL A 406 19.13 -31.42 16.25
N LYS A 407 20.44 -31.60 16.32
CA LYS A 407 21.14 -32.84 15.97
C LYS A 407 22.13 -33.16 17.10
N ASN A 408 22.14 -34.39 17.59
CA ASN A 408 22.99 -34.81 18.72
C ASN A 408 22.86 -33.90 19.95
N ASN A 409 21.63 -33.54 20.32
CA ASN A 409 21.30 -32.60 21.41
C ASN A 409 21.84 -31.17 21.28
N GLN A 410 22.45 -30.80 20.14
CA GLN A 410 22.90 -29.43 19.89
C GLN A 410 22.05 -28.72 18.83
N PRO A 411 21.72 -27.43 19.03
CA PRO A 411 21.09 -26.61 18.01
C PRO A 411 21.98 -26.47 16.77
N VAL A 412 21.38 -26.62 15.59
CA VAL A 412 22.04 -26.48 14.28
C VAL A 412 21.20 -25.58 13.38
N GLY A 413 21.82 -24.93 12.40
CA GLY A 413 21.09 -24.07 11.45
C GLY A 413 20.17 -24.84 10.50
N GLN A 414 20.50 -26.10 10.21
CA GLN A 414 19.70 -27.03 9.41
C GLN A 414 20.13 -28.47 9.69
N CYS A 415 19.21 -29.42 9.57
CA CYS A 415 19.53 -30.84 9.53
C CYS A 415 18.50 -31.64 8.72
N ALA A 416 18.85 -32.87 8.36
CA ALA A 416 17.99 -33.85 7.70
C ALA A 416 18.34 -35.26 8.19
N GLY A 417 17.47 -36.23 7.95
CA GLY A 417 17.65 -37.63 8.36
C GLY A 417 17.15 -37.95 9.77
N GLU A 418 17.37 -39.19 10.23
CA GLU A 418 16.75 -39.74 11.44
C GLU A 418 17.13 -39.00 12.73
N ASP A 419 18.37 -38.50 12.78
CA ASP A 419 18.92 -37.79 13.94
C ASP A 419 18.48 -36.32 14.00
N CYS A 420 17.77 -35.83 12.98
CA CYS A 420 17.30 -34.46 12.93
C CYS A 420 15.98 -34.28 13.69
N ARG A 421 15.98 -33.39 14.67
CA ARG A 421 14.84 -33.06 15.52
C ARG A 421 14.40 -31.62 15.25
N LEU A 422 13.09 -31.38 15.27
CA LEU A 422 12.52 -30.04 15.27
C LEU A 422 12.06 -29.70 16.68
N ARG A 423 12.73 -28.77 17.34
CA ARG A 423 12.35 -28.29 18.68
C ARG A 423 11.57 -26.99 18.55
N ILE A 424 10.34 -26.99 19.02
CA ILE A 424 9.47 -25.81 19.07
C ILE A 424 9.47 -25.30 20.51
N ILE A 425 9.79 -24.02 20.69
CA ILE A 425 9.89 -23.35 21.99
C ILE A 425 8.75 -22.34 22.08
N VAL A 426 7.88 -22.53 23.06
CA VAL A 426 6.72 -21.70 23.33
C VAL A 426 7.00 -20.89 24.58
N GLU A 427 6.97 -19.56 24.48
CA GLU A 427 7.00 -18.69 25.66
C GLU A 427 5.58 -18.20 25.96
N TYR A 428 5.16 -18.27 27.23
CA TYR A 428 3.82 -17.88 27.65
C TYR A 428 3.81 -17.21 29.03
N ASP A 429 2.88 -16.29 29.23
CA ASP A 429 2.62 -15.65 30.52
C ASP A 429 1.53 -16.41 31.26
N ALA A 430 1.77 -16.77 32.51
CA ALA A 430 0.79 -17.39 33.40
C ALA A 430 0.97 -16.89 34.83
N GLY A 431 -0.10 -16.36 35.44
CA GLY A 431 -0.05 -15.89 36.83
C GLY A 431 0.98 -14.78 37.11
N GLY A 432 1.32 -13.96 36.11
CA GLY A 432 2.34 -12.90 36.23
C GLY A 432 3.78 -13.37 36.00
N GLU A 433 4.01 -14.65 35.70
CA GLU A 433 5.34 -15.19 35.39
C GLU A 433 5.45 -15.60 33.92
N ARG A 434 6.63 -15.34 33.34
CA ARG A 434 7.02 -15.82 32.00
C ARG A 434 7.51 -17.28 32.11
N ARG A 435 6.89 -18.20 31.40
CA ARG A 435 7.23 -19.64 31.40
C ARG A 435 7.52 -20.14 29.99
N GLN A 436 8.17 -21.30 29.89
CA GLN A 436 8.52 -21.93 28.62
C GLN A 436 8.07 -23.38 28.54
N LEU A 437 7.49 -23.75 27.39
CA LEU A 437 7.16 -25.13 27.02
C LEU A 437 7.97 -25.49 25.77
N LYS A 438 8.73 -26.59 25.82
CA LYS A 438 9.53 -27.09 24.69
C LYS A 438 8.95 -28.40 24.17
N MET A 439 8.63 -28.45 22.89
CA MET A 439 8.14 -29.63 22.18
C MET A 439 9.21 -30.10 21.20
N GLU A 440 9.71 -31.32 21.37
CA GLU A 440 10.74 -31.88 20.50
C GLU A 440 10.15 -32.97 19.58
N TRP A 441 10.12 -32.65 18.29
CA TRP A 441 9.60 -33.51 17.23
C TRP A 441 10.70 -34.33 16.59
N TYR A 442 10.36 -35.58 16.27
CA TYR A 442 11.29 -36.53 15.70
C TYR A 442 10.63 -37.56 14.80
N TRP A 443 11.46 -38.28 14.05
CA TRP A 443 11.04 -39.39 13.22
C TRP A 443 10.92 -40.67 14.06
N GLY A 444 9.70 -41.11 14.31
CA GLY A 444 9.41 -42.44 14.83
C GLY A 444 9.55 -43.48 13.72
N ARG A 445 10.19 -44.61 14.02
CA ARG A 445 10.40 -45.73 13.09
C ARG A 445 9.35 -46.82 13.33
N VAL A 446 8.70 -47.29 12.27
CA VAL A 446 7.87 -48.51 12.26
C VAL A 446 8.44 -49.47 11.23
N GLN A 447 8.55 -50.74 11.57
CA GLN A 447 8.92 -51.79 10.64
C GLN A 447 7.72 -52.72 10.46
N GLU A 448 7.30 -52.92 9.22
CA GLU A 448 6.24 -53.85 8.88
C GLU A 448 6.77 -54.91 7.92
N LYS A 449 6.36 -56.16 8.13
CA LYS A 449 6.60 -57.23 7.16
C LYS A 449 5.55 -57.14 6.05
N LYS A 450 6.02 -56.99 4.81
CA LYS A 450 5.20 -57.11 3.59
C LYS A 450 5.76 -58.25 2.74
N GLY A 451 5.20 -59.45 2.92
CA GLY A 451 5.77 -60.68 2.37
C GLY A 451 7.13 -60.96 3.00
N ASP A 452 8.13 -61.27 2.18
CA ASP A 452 9.51 -61.53 2.62
C ASP A 452 10.33 -60.24 2.87
N ALA A 453 9.79 -59.07 2.54
CA ALA A 453 10.47 -57.79 2.71
C ALA A 453 10.03 -57.08 3.99
N THR A 454 10.99 -56.53 4.74
CA THR A 454 10.71 -55.58 5.83
C THR A 454 10.73 -54.17 5.25
N VAL A 455 9.63 -53.43 5.42
CA VAL A 455 9.52 -52.03 5.01
C VAL A 455 9.59 -51.14 6.23
N THR A 456 10.51 -50.18 6.21
CA THR A 456 10.62 -49.17 7.27
C THR A 456 9.83 -47.91 6.90
N TYR A 457 8.91 -47.49 7.77
CA TYR A 457 8.18 -46.23 7.67
C TYR A 457 8.60 -45.26 8.76
N TYR A 458 8.69 -43.98 8.40
CA TYR A 458 8.93 -42.89 9.34
C TYR A 458 7.70 -42.00 9.47
N TYR A 459 7.34 -41.68 10.71
CA TYR A 459 6.26 -40.77 11.06
C TYR A 459 6.72 -39.70 12.04
N ALA A 460 6.13 -38.51 11.99
CA ALA A 460 6.46 -37.42 12.90
C ALA A 460 5.80 -37.65 14.27
N ILE A 461 6.58 -37.52 15.34
CA ILE A 461 6.09 -37.68 16.71
C ILE A 461 6.83 -36.74 17.67
N ALA A 462 6.11 -36.18 18.64
CA ALA A 462 6.67 -35.58 19.84
C ALA A 462 6.08 -36.25 21.09
N ARG A 463 6.93 -36.57 22.06
CA ARG A 463 6.52 -37.13 23.36
C ARG A 463 6.65 -36.05 24.42
N GLN A 464 5.53 -35.46 24.81
CA GLN A 464 5.49 -34.38 25.79
C GLN A 464 5.09 -34.90 27.17
N THR A 465 5.73 -34.39 28.21
CA THR A 465 5.25 -34.52 29.59
C THR A 465 4.71 -33.16 30.03
N VAL A 466 3.40 -33.08 30.20
CA VAL A 466 2.66 -31.87 30.59
C VAL A 466 2.54 -31.83 32.11
N LYS A 467 3.09 -30.80 32.75
CA LYS A 467 3.27 -30.70 34.21
C LYS A 467 1.98 -30.36 34.94
N ASP A 468 1.26 -29.38 34.43
CA ASP A 468 0.08 -28.80 35.06
C ASP A 468 -1.01 -28.48 34.04
N ASP A 469 -2.17 -28.05 34.55
CA ASP A 469 -3.34 -27.76 33.73
C ASP A 469 -3.17 -26.48 32.88
N VAL A 470 -2.23 -25.61 33.26
CA VAL A 470 -1.88 -24.41 32.47
C VAL A 470 -1.08 -24.81 31.23
N GLU A 471 -0.04 -25.64 31.37
CA GLU A 471 0.66 -26.22 30.21
C GLU A 471 -0.29 -27.05 29.34
N ALA A 472 -1.25 -27.77 29.94
CA ALA A 472 -2.25 -28.52 29.18
C ALA A 472 -3.12 -27.59 28.32
N ALA A 473 -3.56 -26.45 28.88
CA ALA A 473 -4.31 -25.42 28.16
C ALA A 473 -3.48 -24.77 27.05
N VAL A 474 -2.20 -24.47 27.30
CA VAL A 474 -1.28 -23.93 26.28
C VAL A 474 -1.10 -24.93 25.13
N LEU A 475 -0.86 -26.20 25.46
CA LEU A 475 -0.71 -27.25 24.46
C LEU A 475 -1.99 -27.48 23.64
N LYS A 476 -3.16 -27.40 24.30
CA LYS A 476 -4.48 -27.43 23.64
C LYS A 476 -4.63 -26.27 22.68
N ALA A 477 -4.32 -25.05 23.14
CA ALA A 477 -4.44 -23.85 22.34
C ALA A 477 -3.58 -23.96 21.08
N LEU A 478 -2.37 -24.52 21.18
CA LEU A 478 -1.46 -24.67 20.04
C LEU A 478 -1.80 -25.83 19.11
N THR A 479 -2.15 -27.00 19.64
CA THR A 479 -2.21 -28.25 18.85
C THR A 479 -3.61 -28.85 18.71
N GLY A 480 -4.60 -28.28 19.41
CA GLY A 480 -5.94 -28.86 19.55
C GLY A 480 -6.00 -30.06 20.51
N LYS A 481 -4.86 -30.51 21.05
CA LYS A 481 -4.76 -31.68 21.94
C LYS A 481 -4.30 -31.27 23.34
N ALA A 482 -5.01 -31.75 24.35
CA ALA A 482 -4.76 -31.44 25.76
C ALA A 482 -4.86 -32.70 26.60
N LYS A 483 -3.85 -32.96 27.43
CA LYS A 483 -3.96 -33.91 28.55
C LYS A 483 -2.80 -33.66 29.51
N ARG A 484 -3.06 -33.65 30.82
CA ARG A 484 -1.99 -33.65 31.84
C ARG A 484 -1.24 -34.98 31.82
N GLY A 485 0.07 -34.95 32.07
CA GLY A 485 0.93 -36.13 32.01
C GLY A 485 1.49 -36.40 30.61
N ARG A 486 1.66 -37.67 30.24
CA ARG A 486 2.28 -38.04 28.95
C ARG A 486 1.31 -37.84 27.78
N VAL A 487 1.75 -37.07 26.79
CA VAL A 487 1.02 -36.77 25.55
C VAL A 487 1.86 -37.14 24.35
N TYR A 488 1.25 -37.87 23.41
CA TYR A 488 1.82 -38.15 22.10
C TYR A 488 1.21 -37.18 21.08
N LEU A 489 2.03 -36.34 20.47
CA LEU A 489 1.65 -35.45 19.39
C LEU A 489 2.10 -36.07 18.07
N LEU A 490 1.20 -36.16 17.09
CA LEU A 490 1.44 -36.80 15.79
C LEU A 490 1.35 -35.78 14.66
N ALA A 491 1.35 -36.26 13.41
CA ALA A 491 1.34 -35.42 12.21
C ALA A 491 0.26 -34.33 12.24
N ASP A 492 -0.98 -34.66 12.62
CA ASP A 492 -2.08 -33.69 12.67
C ASP A 492 -1.82 -32.55 13.66
N GLN A 493 -1.19 -32.84 14.82
CA GLN A 493 -0.82 -31.81 15.79
C GLN A 493 0.35 -30.97 15.29
N LEU A 494 1.27 -31.54 14.51
CA LEU A 494 2.32 -30.79 13.85
C LEU A 494 1.75 -29.89 12.74
N ASP A 495 0.77 -30.38 11.98
CA ASP A 495 0.05 -29.60 10.98
C ASP A 495 -0.74 -28.46 11.61
N ALA A 496 -1.34 -28.68 12.78
CA ALA A 496 -2.02 -27.63 13.53
C ALA A 496 -1.07 -26.47 13.90
N LEU A 497 0.24 -26.70 14.03
CA LEU A 497 1.23 -25.65 14.31
C LEU A 497 1.64 -24.86 13.05
N ARG A 498 1.39 -25.39 11.84
CA ARG A 498 1.68 -24.70 10.57
C ARG A 498 0.79 -23.48 10.34
N ARG A 499 -0.25 -23.29 11.15
CA ARG A 499 -1.05 -22.07 11.14
C ARG A 499 -0.32 -20.86 11.76
N PHE A 500 0.83 -21.07 12.40
CA PHE A 500 1.72 -20.01 12.86
C PHE A 500 2.87 -19.86 11.85
N LYS A 501 2.99 -18.69 11.22
CA LYS A 501 4.01 -18.42 10.20
C LYS A 501 5.43 -18.85 10.60
N PRO A 502 5.96 -18.50 11.79
CA PRO A 502 7.33 -18.91 12.17
C PRO A 502 7.53 -20.42 12.21
N LEU A 503 6.47 -21.19 12.46
CA LEU A 503 6.53 -22.64 12.57
C LEU A 503 6.25 -23.34 11.24
N LYS A 504 5.44 -22.75 10.34
CA LYS A 504 5.14 -23.34 9.04
C LYS A 504 6.41 -23.62 8.24
N ASP A 505 7.24 -22.60 8.05
CA ASP A 505 8.48 -22.71 7.27
C ASP A 505 9.43 -23.74 7.89
N ALA A 506 9.56 -23.74 9.22
CA ALA A 506 10.37 -24.68 9.96
C ALA A 506 9.88 -26.14 9.83
N VAL A 507 8.56 -26.35 9.92
CA VAL A 507 7.93 -27.68 9.77
C VAL A 507 8.10 -28.18 8.34
N ASP A 508 7.88 -27.33 7.35
CA ASP A 508 7.99 -27.71 5.93
C ASP A 508 9.45 -28.03 5.57
N GLN A 509 10.41 -27.24 6.06
CA GLN A 509 11.84 -27.51 5.93
C GLN A 509 12.25 -28.82 6.61
N TRP A 510 11.79 -29.07 7.85
CA TRP A 510 12.08 -30.31 8.57
C TRP A 510 11.52 -31.54 7.84
N ARG A 511 10.28 -31.46 7.34
CA ARG A 511 9.61 -32.54 6.61
C ARG A 511 10.28 -32.84 5.27
N ALA A 512 10.86 -31.85 4.60
CA ALA A 512 11.66 -32.08 3.39
C ALA A 512 12.89 -32.97 3.68
N GLY A 513 13.41 -32.94 4.91
CA GLY A 513 14.50 -33.79 5.38
C GLY A 513 14.08 -35.17 5.89
N LYS A 514 12.85 -35.62 5.60
CA LYS A 514 12.32 -36.93 6.04
C LYS A 514 13.22 -38.08 5.56
N PRO A 515 13.60 -39.02 6.46
CA PRO A 515 14.35 -40.21 6.06
C PRO A 515 13.60 -41.03 5.00
N GLN A 516 14.31 -41.47 3.96
CA GLN A 516 13.76 -42.41 2.98
C GLN A 516 13.75 -43.83 3.58
N GLY A 517 12.64 -44.55 3.43
CA GLY A 517 12.55 -45.94 3.86
C GLY A 517 13.41 -46.85 2.98
N GLN A 518 14.33 -47.60 3.59
CA GLN A 518 15.03 -48.69 2.91
C GLN A 518 14.13 -49.94 2.85
N ARG A 519 14.06 -50.58 1.68
CA ARG A 519 13.64 -51.98 1.54
C ARG A 519 14.89 -52.83 1.71
N ASP A 520 14.92 -53.68 2.73
CA ASP A 520 16.00 -54.66 2.87
C ASP A 520 15.80 -55.75 1.82
N ALA A 521 16.56 -55.69 0.73
CA ALA A 521 16.69 -56.80 -0.22
C ALA A 521 17.81 -57.72 0.26
N GLN A 522 17.45 -58.80 0.96
CA GLN A 522 18.35 -59.92 1.22
C GLN A 522 17.91 -61.12 0.40
N ASN A 523 18.61 -61.33 -0.72
CA ASN A 523 19.16 -62.62 -1.15
C ASN A 523 19.89 -62.42 -2.48
N ALA A 524 21.22 -62.37 -2.45
CA ALA A 524 22.07 -62.67 -3.60
C ALA A 524 22.41 -64.18 -3.54
N PRO A 525 22.62 -64.84 -4.69
CA PRO A 525 24.00 -64.90 -5.15
C PRO A 525 24.17 -64.69 -6.66
N HIS A 526 25.40 -64.30 -7.00
CA HIS A 526 25.99 -64.31 -8.32
C HIS A 526 25.49 -65.44 -9.24
N THR A 527 25.08 -65.08 -10.46
CA THR A 527 25.56 -65.75 -11.67
C THR A 527 25.42 -64.83 -12.88
N SER A 528 26.56 -64.61 -13.53
CA SER A 528 26.71 -64.18 -14.92
C SER A 528 25.85 -65.01 -15.88
N LEU A 529 25.25 -64.36 -16.90
CA LEU A 529 25.38 -64.67 -18.35
C LEU A 529 24.24 -64.05 -19.18
N ASN A 530 24.64 -63.34 -20.24
CA ASN A 530 24.07 -63.23 -21.59
C ASN A 530 22.55 -63.38 -21.79
N LEU A 531 21.85 -62.31 -22.21
CA LEU A 531 21.62 -61.90 -23.61
C LEU A 531 20.90 -60.54 -23.64
#